data_AF-A0A1S3VCW0-F1
#
_entry.id   AF-A0A1S3VCW0-F1
#
_cell.length_a   1.000
_cell.length_b   1.000
_cell.length_c   1.000
_cell.angle_alpha   90.00
_cell.angle_beta   90.00
_cell.angle_gamma   90.00
#
_symmetry.space_group_name_H-M   'P 1'
#
loop_
_entity.id
_entity.type
_entity.pdbx_description
1 polymer ?
#
loop_
_entity_poly.entity_id
_entity_poly.type
_entity_poly.pdbx_seq_one_letter_code
_entity_poly.pdbx_strand_id
1 'polypeptide(L)'
;MEAKQQKLTLEITVMSGENISVDRNSAAEMYVVVRAESLKCWRTKMKNGDDGVHAWNEKLLLEVPSYARSVTFEVQCEKYKGFRPVGVARIALSGLLVAKNDNIVLSESVSEMFCYGLRSWDGRRNGVLHFSVKIVDNLSAETKQEKDVKMANCRGIENEVKKSSDAAIPVNWCTNQIVV
;
A
#
# COMPACT_ATOMS: atom_id res chain seq x y z
N MET A 1 -13.36 -27.66 13.11
CA MET A 1 -12.51 -27.94 11.93
C MET A 1 -11.77 -26.67 11.62
N GLU A 2 -10.49 -26.59 11.99
CA GLU A 2 -9.65 -25.42 11.74
C GLU A 2 -9.15 -25.53 10.30
N ALA A 3 -9.73 -24.77 9.38
CA ALA A 3 -9.25 -24.71 8.01
C ALA A 3 -7.84 -24.10 8.05
N LYS A 4 -6.81 -24.87 7.69
CA LYS A 4 -5.47 -24.34 7.43
C LYS A 4 -5.59 -23.28 6.33
N GLN A 5 -5.68 -22.02 6.71
CA GLN A 5 -5.63 -20.90 5.76
C GLN A 5 -4.26 -20.93 5.09
N GLN A 6 -4.24 -21.27 3.80
CA GLN A 6 -3.05 -21.08 2.97
C GLN A 6 -2.75 -19.58 2.97
N LYS A 7 -1.60 -19.21 3.53
CA LYS A 7 -1.09 -17.83 3.53
C LYS A 7 -0.21 -17.66 2.30
N LEU A 8 -0.57 -16.71 1.43
CA LEU A 8 0.26 -16.31 0.30
C LEU A 8 1.23 -15.24 0.78
N THR A 9 2.52 -15.40 0.52
CA THR A 9 3.51 -14.34 0.78
C THR A 9 3.93 -13.71 -0.53
N LEU A 10 3.77 -12.39 -0.64
CA LEU A 10 4.26 -11.61 -1.76
C LEU A 10 5.52 -10.86 -1.37
N GLU A 11 6.54 -11.02 -2.18
CA GLU A 11 7.70 -10.14 -2.20
C GLU A 11 7.39 -8.97 -3.12
N ILE A 12 7.37 -7.76 -2.57
CA ILE A 12 7.08 -6.54 -3.31
C ILE A 12 8.32 -5.65 -3.21
N THR A 13 8.77 -5.10 -4.34
CA THR A 13 9.84 -4.10 -4.35
C THR A 13 9.25 -2.78 -4.83
N VAL A 14 9.16 -1.81 -3.94
CA VAL A 14 8.74 -0.45 -4.28
C VAL A 14 9.97 0.27 -4.82
N MET A 15 9.99 0.51 -6.14
CA MET A 15 11.17 1.05 -6.82
C MET A 15 11.16 2.57 -6.79
N SER A 16 10.19 3.18 -7.48
CA SER A 16 10.11 4.62 -7.63
C SER A 16 8.68 5.12 -7.78
N GLY A 17 8.49 6.42 -7.59
CA GLY A 17 7.27 7.14 -7.89
C GLY A 17 7.58 8.37 -8.72
N GLU A 18 6.82 8.60 -9.79
CA GLU A 18 7.06 9.69 -10.74
C GLU A 18 5.89 10.68 -10.73
N ASN A 19 6.21 11.97 -10.83
CA ASN A 19 5.25 13.07 -10.92
C ASN A 19 4.21 13.06 -9.79
N ILE A 20 4.64 12.65 -8.59
CA ILE A 20 3.82 12.69 -7.38
C ILE A 20 4.01 14.07 -6.75
N SER A 21 2.92 14.79 -6.56
CA SER A 21 2.98 16.13 -5.97
C SER A 21 1.92 16.31 -4.87
N VAL A 22 2.25 17.13 -3.88
CA VAL A 22 1.31 17.59 -2.86
C VAL A 22 1.29 19.09 -2.89
N ASP A 23 0.13 19.70 -3.12
CA ASP A 23 -0.03 21.15 -3.20
C ASP A 23 1.02 21.82 -4.12
N ARG A 24 1.27 21.20 -5.28
CA ARG A 24 2.27 21.59 -6.29
C ARG A 24 3.73 21.48 -5.86
N ASN A 25 4.01 20.84 -4.72
CA ASN A 25 5.35 20.52 -4.25
C ASN A 25 5.66 19.04 -4.49
N SER A 26 6.53 18.77 -5.46
CA SER A 26 7.05 17.43 -5.78
C SER A 26 8.30 17.06 -4.97
N ALA A 27 8.99 18.03 -4.36
CA ALA A 27 10.20 17.81 -3.56
C ALA A 27 9.90 17.39 -2.11
N ALA A 28 8.62 17.23 -1.75
CA ALA A 28 8.22 16.85 -0.42
C ALA A 28 8.68 15.43 -0.06
N GLU A 29 8.98 15.22 1.22
CA GLU A 29 9.28 13.90 1.76
C GLU A 29 8.06 13.00 1.75
N MET A 30 8.20 11.86 1.07
CA MET A 30 7.13 10.88 0.87
C MET A 30 7.58 9.47 1.20
N TYR A 31 6.61 8.66 1.64
CA TYR A 31 6.76 7.23 1.89
C TYR A 31 5.55 6.48 1.36
N VAL A 32 5.75 5.21 1.04
CA VAL A 32 4.69 4.33 0.56
C VAL A 32 4.28 3.37 1.66
N VAL A 33 2.97 3.23 1.87
CA VAL A 33 2.36 2.25 2.75
C VAL A 33 1.68 1.19 1.90
N VAL A 34 2.01 -0.08 2.13
CA VAL A 34 1.46 -1.22 1.40
C VAL A 34 0.55 -2.03 2.33
N ARG A 35 -0.69 -2.30 1.90
CA ARG A 35 -1.73 -2.98 2.68
C ARG A 35 -2.42 -4.07 1.85
N ALA A 36 -2.45 -5.30 2.36
CA ALA A 36 -3.18 -6.42 1.72
C ALA A 36 -4.53 -6.68 2.44
N GLU A 37 -5.40 -5.66 2.51
CA GLU A 37 -6.71 -5.72 3.20
C GLU A 37 -6.65 -6.29 4.64
N SER A 38 -5.49 -6.17 5.27
CA SER A 38 -5.22 -6.66 6.61
C SER A 38 -4.84 -5.52 7.53
N LEU A 39 -4.82 -5.79 8.84
CA LEU A 39 -4.31 -4.85 9.84
C LEU A 39 -2.79 -4.67 9.73
N LYS A 40 -2.08 -5.65 9.15
CA LYS A 40 -0.64 -5.58 8.92
C LYS A 40 -0.40 -4.74 7.68
N CYS A 41 0.34 -3.65 7.86
CA CYS A 41 0.85 -2.87 6.74
C CYS A 41 2.36 -2.75 6.83
N TRP A 42 2.94 -2.42 5.67
CA TRP A 42 4.36 -2.14 5.57
C TRP A 42 4.55 -0.70 5.11
N ARG A 43 5.62 -0.05 5.56
CA ARG A 43 5.95 1.31 5.15
C ARG A 43 7.41 1.40 4.70
N THR A 44 7.67 2.13 3.62
CA THR A 44 9.03 2.50 3.21
C THR A 44 9.63 3.50 4.20
N LYS A 45 10.93 3.77 4.07
CA LYS A 45 11.55 4.99 4.58
C LYS A 45 11.01 6.20 3.80
N MET A 46 11.13 7.36 4.43
CA MET A 46 10.84 8.63 3.79
C MET A 46 11.95 8.98 2.81
N LYS A 47 11.57 9.51 1.66
CA LYS A 47 12.49 9.97 0.63
C LYS A 47 11.99 11.27 0.03
N ASN A 48 12.90 12.19 -0.22
CA ASN A 48 12.64 13.45 -0.93
C ASN A 48 12.55 13.14 -2.42
N GLY A 49 11.68 13.87 -3.11
CA GLY A 49 11.65 13.82 -4.57
C GLY A 49 12.84 14.59 -5.14
N ASP A 50 13.51 14.00 -6.12
CA ASP A 50 14.50 14.66 -6.96
C ASP A 50 13.96 14.73 -8.38
N ASP A 51 13.88 15.92 -8.96
CA ASP A 51 13.29 16.19 -10.28
C ASP A 51 11.89 15.55 -10.51
N GLY A 52 11.07 15.49 -9.46
CA GLY A 52 9.74 14.88 -9.51
C GLY A 52 9.72 13.35 -9.45
N VAL A 53 10.85 12.72 -9.12
CA VAL A 53 10.98 11.27 -8.92
C VAL A 53 11.37 10.95 -7.46
N HIS A 54 10.63 10.05 -6.84
CA HIS A 54 10.90 9.52 -5.51
C HIS A 54 11.44 8.10 -5.62
N ALA A 55 12.74 7.88 -5.43
CA ALA A 55 13.35 6.55 -5.50
C ALA A 55 13.46 5.91 -4.11
N TRP A 56 12.59 4.93 -3.82
CA TRP A 56 12.62 4.17 -2.57
C TRP A 56 13.54 2.95 -2.67
N ASN A 57 13.39 2.16 -3.74
CA ASN A 57 14.12 0.89 -3.96
C ASN A 57 14.11 -0.02 -2.73
N GLU A 58 12.95 -0.13 -2.07
CA GLU A 58 12.79 -0.91 -0.86
C GLU A 58 12.00 -2.18 -1.14
N LYS A 59 12.54 -3.29 -0.63
CA LYS A 59 11.98 -4.62 -0.73
C LYS A 59 11.24 -4.99 0.56
N LEU A 60 10.06 -5.59 0.41
CA LEU A 60 9.20 -5.99 1.53
C LEU A 60 8.59 -7.37 1.30
N LEU A 61 8.36 -8.10 2.39
CA LEU A 61 7.55 -9.32 2.38
C LEU A 61 6.19 -9.00 2.99
N LEU A 62 5.14 -9.20 2.20
CA LEU A 62 3.75 -8.96 2.56
C LEU A 62 3.01 -10.29 2.61
N GLU A 63 2.57 -10.68 3.80
CA GLU A 63 1.63 -11.79 3.96
C GLU A 63 0.24 -11.31 3.54
N VAL A 64 -0.31 -11.97 2.53
CA VAL A 64 -1.64 -11.72 2.01
C VAL A 64 -2.60 -12.73 2.64
N PRO A 65 -3.59 -12.27 3.43
CA PRO A 65 -4.62 -13.16 3.95
C PRO A 65 -5.43 -13.80 2.82
N SER A 66 -5.91 -15.01 3.04
CA SER A 66 -6.73 -15.75 2.05
C SER A 66 -8.02 -15.04 1.60
N TYR A 67 -8.56 -14.16 2.45
CA TYR A 67 -9.76 -13.37 2.13
C TYR A 67 -9.45 -12.06 1.38
N ALA A 68 -8.19 -11.64 1.32
CA ALA A 68 -7.83 -10.38 0.67
C ALA A 68 -8.08 -10.49 -0.84
N ARG A 69 -8.64 -9.44 -1.43
CA ARG A 69 -8.92 -9.37 -2.88
C ARG A 69 -8.02 -8.38 -3.59
N SER A 70 -7.47 -7.42 -2.88
CA SER A 70 -6.59 -6.40 -3.43
C SER A 70 -5.43 -6.04 -2.51
N VAL A 71 -4.38 -5.48 -3.11
CA VAL A 71 -3.28 -4.81 -2.42
C VAL A 71 -3.41 -3.32 -2.69
N THR A 72 -3.32 -2.52 -1.64
CA THR A 72 -3.39 -1.06 -1.68
C THR A 72 -2.01 -0.50 -1.41
N PHE A 73 -1.58 0.42 -2.27
CA PHE A 73 -0.41 1.25 -2.13
C PHE A 73 -0.87 2.67 -1.85
N GLU A 74 -0.50 3.22 -0.70
CA GLU A 74 -0.82 4.57 -0.29
C GLU A 74 0.47 5.37 -0.19
N VAL A 75 0.61 6.39 -1.01
CA VAL A 75 1.70 7.36 -0.88
C VAL A 75 1.28 8.42 0.11
N GLN A 76 2.09 8.63 1.14
CA GLN A 76 1.83 9.61 2.18
C GLN A 76 3.00 10.61 2.23
N CYS A 77 2.67 11.85 2.60
CA CYS A 77 3.64 12.90 2.83
C CYS A 77 3.73 13.21 4.32
N GLU A 78 4.94 13.45 4.82
CA GLU A 78 5.14 13.77 6.23
C GLU A 78 4.33 15.01 6.67
N LYS A 79 4.30 16.04 5.83
CA LYS A 79 3.62 17.31 6.15
C LYS A 79 2.12 17.15 6.38
N TYR A 80 1.51 16.08 5.84
CA TYR A 80 0.07 15.81 5.91
C TYR A 80 -0.24 14.51 6.64
N LYS A 81 0.65 14.07 7.54
CA LYS A 81 0.46 12.89 8.39
C LYS A 81 -0.95 12.88 9.00
N GLY A 82 -1.73 11.85 8.68
CA GLY A 82 -3.04 11.58 9.29
C GLY A 82 -4.25 12.22 8.60
N PHE A 83 -4.08 13.14 7.65
CA PHE A 83 -5.23 13.77 6.99
C PHE A 83 -5.69 12.97 5.78
N ARG A 84 -4.85 12.77 4.76
CA ARG A 84 -5.18 11.99 3.54
C ARG A 84 -3.91 11.49 2.84
N PRO A 85 -3.95 10.30 2.21
CA PRO A 85 -2.88 9.89 1.31
C PRO A 85 -2.82 10.81 0.09
N VAL A 86 -1.61 11.08 -0.36
CA VAL A 86 -1.27 11.89 -1.54
C VAL A 86 -1.76 11.21 -2.81
N GLY A 87 -1.59 9.90 -2.86
CA GLY A 87 -1.99 9.06 -3.97
C GLY A 87 -2.26 7.65 -3.48
N VAL A 88 -3.28 7.01 -4.05
CA VAL A 88 -3.68 5.64 -3.75
C VAL A 88 -3.73 4.85 -5.05
N ALA A 89 -3.10 3.68 -5.04
CA ALA A 89 -3.23 2.66 -6.07
C ALA A 89 -3.78 1.39 -5.42
N ARG A 90 -4.95 0.94 -5.87
CA ARG A 90 -5.59 -0.28 -5.36
C ARG A 90 -5.66 -1.29 -6.49
N ILE A 91 -5.00 -2.42 -6.31
CA ILE A 91 -4.73 -3.38 -7.38
C ILE A 91 -5.28 -4.72 -6.96
N ALA A 92 -6.16 -5.29 -7.79
CA ALA A 92 -6.71 -6.61 -7.54
C ALA A 92 -5.60 -7.67 -7.58
N LEU A 93 -5.64 -8.63 -6.66
CA LEU A 93 -4.69 -9.75 -6.65
C LEU A 93 -4.73 -10.53 -7.97
N SER A 94 -5.91 -10.69 -8.59
CA SER A 94 -6.01 -11.33 -9.90
C SER A 94 -5.26 -10.60 -11.03
N GLY A 95 -4.99 -9.30 -10.86
CA GLY A 95 -4.20 -8.50 -11.81
C GLY A 95 -2.70 -8.51 -11.51
N LEU A 96 -2.31 -8.85 -10.27
CA LEU A 96 -0.91 -9.05 -9.90
C LEU A 96 -0.47 -10.49 -10.12
N LEU A 97 -1.38 -11.44 -9.87
CA LEU A 97 -1.17 -12.88 -9.95
C LEU A 97 -1.88 -13.39 -11.21
N VAL A 98 -1.15 -13.56 -12.32
CA VAL A 98 -1.71 -14.20 -13.51
C VAL A 98 -1.91 -15.69 -13.21
N ALA A 99 -3.14 -16.07 -12.90
CA ALA A 99 -3.55 -17.46 -12.77
C ALA A 99 -3.65 -18.08 -14.17
N LYS A 100 -2.61 -18.81 -14.60
CA LYS A 100 -2.68 -19.63 -15.80
C LYS A 100 -3.07 -21.05 -15.37
N ASN A 101 -4.37 -21.35 -15.39
CA ASN A 101 -4.99 -22.64 -15.11
C ASN A 101 -4.65 -23.22 -13.72
N ASP A 102 -5.53 -22.95 -12.74
CA ASP A 102 -5.64 -23.61 -11.42
C ASP A 102 -4.39 -23.66 -10.51
N ASN A 103 -3.24 -23.19 -10.99
CA ASN A 103 -2.01 -22.96 -10.25
C ASN A 103 -1.62 -21.49 -10.40
N ILE A 104 -1.37 -20.81 -9.29
CA ILE A 104 -0.89 -19.43 -9.28
C ILE A 104 0.56 -19.45 -9.74
N VAL A 105 0.85 -18.89 -10.93
CA VAL A 105 2.21 -18.84 -11.49
C VAL A 105 2.65 -17.37 -11.58
N LEU A 106 2.92 -16.73 -10.45
CA LEU A 106 4.14 -15.92 -10.46
C LEU A 106 5.27 -16.88 -10.20
N SER A 107 6.23 -16.91 -11.12
CA SER A 107 7.41 -17.73 -10.94
C SER A 107 8.12 -17.33 -9.65
N GLU A 108 8.48 -18.31 -8.83
CA GLU A 108 9.40 -18.16 -7.70
C GLU A 108 10.77 -17.60 -8.15
N SER A 109 11.05 -17.51 -9.45
CA SER A 109 12.32 -17.02 -10.00
C SER A 109 12.27 -15.65 -10.68
N VAL A 110 11.11 -15.13 -11.10
CA VAL A 110 11.02 -13.91 -11.92
C VAL A 110 10.08 -12.90 -11.28
N SER A 111 10.59 -11.71 -10.95
CA SER A 111 9.76 -10.61 -10.46
C SER A 111 9.12 -9.87 -11.64
N GLU A 112 7.81 -9.67 -11.59
CA GLU A 112 7.08 -8.93 -12.59
C GLU A 112 7.04 -7.44 -12.22
N MET A 113 7.35 -6.56 -13.16
CA MET A 113 7.38 -5.11 -12.97
C MET A 113 6.05 -4.49 -13.39
N PHE A 114 5.53 -3.61 -12.53
CA PHE A 114 4.25 -2.93 -12.68
C PHE A 114 4.45 -1.41 -12.62
N CYS A 115 3.65 -0.71 -13.42
CA CYS A 115 3.53 0.75 -13.42
C CYS A 115 2.06 1.09 -13.22
N TYR A 116 1.71 1.71 -12.08
CA TYR A 116 0.31 1.98 -11.75
C TYR A 116 0.06 3.46 -11.46
N GLY A 117 -0.98 4.02 -12.07
CA GLY A 117 -1.36 5.42 -11.85
C GLY A 117 -1.93 5.61 -10.45
N LEU A 118 -1.38 6.57 -9.70
CA LEU A 118 -1.88 6.93 -8.38
C LEU A 118 -3.06 7.89 -8.51
N ARG A 119 -4.07 7.70 -7.65
CA ARG A 119 -5.20 8.63 -7.55
C ARG A 119 -5.20 9.35 -6.22
N SER A 120 -5.29 10.67 -6.26
CA SER A 120 -5.53 11.51 -5.10
C SER A 120 -6.90 11.21 -4.49
N TRP A 121 -7.09 11.67 -3.26
CA TRP A 121 -8.36 11.53 -2.53
C TRP A 121 -9.55 12.21 -3.23
N ASP A 122 -9.29 13.21 -4.08
CA ASP A 122 -10.28 13.90 -4.93
C ASP A 122 -10.55 13.15 -6.25
N GLY A 123 -9.96 11.97 -6.43
CA GLY A 123 -10.09 11.12 -7.62
C GLY A 123 -9.19 11.51 -8.79
N ARG A 124 -8.45 12.63 -8.70
CA ARG A 124 -7.53 13.08 -9.76
C ARG A 124 -6.30 12.18 -9.83
N ARG A 125 -5.72 12.08 -11.02
CA ARG A 125 -4.45 11.35 -11.22
C ARG A 125 -3.31 12.15 -10.59
N ASN A 126 -2.47 11.51 -9.79
CA ASN A 126 -1.35 12.14 -9.09
C ASN A 126 -0.11 11.25 -9.13
N GLY A 127 0.52 11.21 -10.29
CA GLY A 127 1.75 10.44 -10.52
C GLY A 127 1.53 8.97 -10.87
N VAL A 128 2.65 8.25 -10.94
CA VAL A 128 2.75 6.83 -11.26
C VAL A 128 3.67 6.15 -10.25
N LEU A 129 3.28 4.98 -9.77
CA LEU A 129 4.09 4.13 -8.90
C LEU A 129 4.69 2.99 -9.71
N HIS A 130 6.00 2.79 -9.57
CA HIS A 130 6.75 1.69 -10.17
C HIS A 130 7.14 0.70 -9.07
N PHE A 131 6.73 -0.54 -9.23
CA PHE A 131 7.03 -1.60 -8.26
C PHE A 131 7.17 -2.94 -8.97
N SER A 132 7.79 -3.91 -8.32
CA SER A 132 7.80 -5.29 -8.78
C SER A 132 7.16 -6.21 -7.75
N VAL A 133 6.60 -7.33 -8.22
CA VAL A 133 5.98 -8.36 -7.37
C VAL A 133 6.57 -9.72 -7.71
N LYS A 134 6.67 -10.57 -6.70
CA LYS A 134 7.10 -11.96 -6.79
C LYS A 134 6.38 -12.77 -5.71
N ILE A 135 6.01 -14.03 -5.98
CA ILE A 135 5.50 -14.94 -4.95
C ILE A 135 6.67 -15.61 -4.24
N VAL A 136 6.55 -15.75 -2.92
CA VAL A 136 7.44 -16.56 -2.09
C VAL A 136 6.60 -17.69 -1.51
N ASP A 137 6.86 -18.93 -1.93
CA ASP A 137 6.13 -20.09 -1.45
C ASP A 137 6.53 -20.41 0.00
N ASN A 138 5.53 -20.48 0.89
CA ASN A 138 5.74 -20.84 2.30
C ASN A 138 5.87 -22.37 2.52
N LEU A 139 5.98 -23.19 1.46
CA LEU A 139 6.11 -24.65 1.58
C LEU A 139 7.54 -25.10 1.97
N SER A 140 8.53 -24.19 1.98
CA SER A 140 9.94 -24.51 2.26
C SER A 140 10.60 -23.61 3.31
N ALA A 141 9.84 -22.80 4.06
CA ALA A 141 10.41 -21.87 5.04
C ALA A 141 10.83 -22.56 6.36
N GLU A 142 11.62 -23.62 6.27
CA GLU A 142 12.68 -23.84 7.24
C GLU A 142 14.02 -23.48 6.59
N THR A 143 14.77 -22.64 7.31
CA THR A 143 16.19 -22.29 7.17
C THR A 143 16.57 -20.98 6.45
N LYS A 144 17.27 -20.17 7.24
CA LYS A 144 18.17 -19.03 6.95
C LYS A 144 17.50 -17.66 6.79
N GLN A 145 17.27 -17.07 7.96
CA GLN A 145 17.24 -15.62 8.15
C GLN A 145 18.52 -15.00 7.58
N GLU A 146 18.42 -14.36 6.42
CA GLU A 146 19.38 -13.37 5.98
C GLU A 146 18.80 -11.97 6.17
N LYS A 147 19.58 -11.14 6.84
CA LYS A 147 19.20 -9.87 7.47
C LYS A 147 19.04 -8.76 6.42
N ASP A 148 17.81 -8.49 5.99
CA ASP A 148 17.29 -7.11 5.89
C ASP A 148 15.77 -7.01 5.65
N VAL A 149 15.01 -8.08 5.92
CA VAL A 149 13.57 -8.08 5.63
C VAL A 149 12.79 -7.54 6.82
N LYS A 150 12.29 -6.31 6.70
CA LYS A 150 11.39 -5.72 7.69
C LYS A 150 10.00 -6.36 7.65
N MET A 151 9.74 -7.31 8.54
CA MET A 151 8.37 -7.62 8.95
C MET A 151 7.90 -6.53 9.92
N ALA A 152 6.88 -5.78 9.55
CA ALA A 152 6.34 -4.71 10.38
C ALA A 152 4.83 -4.87 10.61
N ASN A 153 4.41 -4.55 11.83
CA ASN A 153 3.02 -4.37 12.22
C ASN A 153 2.72 -2.87 12.19
N CYS A 154 1.62 -2.47 11.56
CA CYS A 154 1.19 -1.08 11.61
C CYS A 154 0.34 -0.88 12.86
N ARG A 155 0.90 -0.19 13.86
CA ARG A 155 0.08 0.34 14.95
C ARG A 155 -0.90 1.33 14.34
N GLY A 156 -2.19 1.03 14.50
CA GLY A 156 -3.28 1.93 14.17
C GLY A 156 -3.05 3.28 14.85
N ILE A 157 -3.33 4.34 14.12
CA ILE A 157 -3.32 5.69 14.67
C ILE A 157 -4.55 5.78 15.56
N GLU A 158 -4.38 5.70 16.88
CA GLU A 158 -5.41 6.13 17.82
C GLU A 158 -5.57 7.64 17.62
N ASN A 159 -6.80 8.05 17.32
CA ASN A 159 -7.15 9.45 17.17
C ASN A 159 -7.10 10.11 18.55
N GLU A 160 -6.02 10.84 18.85
CA GLU A 160 -6.03 11.81 19.95
C GLU A 160 -6.94 12.99 19.58
N VAL A 161 -8.15 12.97 20.13
CA VAL A 161 -9.07 14.11 20.13
C VAL A 161 -8.45 15.22 20.98
N LYS A 162 -7.75 16.16 20.33
CA LYS A 162 -7.46 17.46 20.94
C LYS A 162 -8.72 18.32 20.85
N LYS A 163 -9.35 18.55 22.00
CA LYS A 163 -10.35 19.61 22.19
C LYS A 163 -9.68 20.96 21.91
N SER A 164 -10.05 21.61 20.81
CA SER A 164 -9.91 23.06 20.66
C SER A 164 -11.31 23.65 20.62
N SER A 165 -11.64 24.39 21.67
CA SER A 165 -12.75 25.32 21.73
C SER A 165 -12.59 26.37 20.65
N ASP A 166 -13.50 26.41 19.68
CA ASP A 166 -13.97 27.65 19.07
C ASP A 166 -15.31 27.38 18.38
N ALA A 167 -16.26 28.27 18.65
CA ALA A 167 -17.65 28.14 18.27
C ALA A 167 -17.83 28.24 16.76
N ALA A 168 -18.37 27.18 16.14
CA ALA A 168 -18.99 27.27 14.82
C ALA A 168 -20.12 26.24 14.70
N ILE A 169 -21.26 26.74 14.24
CA ILE A 169 -22.59 26.12 14.19
C ILE A 169 -22.56 24.84 13.30
N PRO A 170 -23.10 23.69 13.74
CA PRO A 170 -23.17 22.50 12.90
C PRO A 170 -24.33 22.58 11.91
N VAL A 171 -24.03 22.62 10.61
CA VAL A 171 -24.97 22.31 9.54
C VAL A 171 -25.08 20.79 9.41
N ASN A 172 -26.23 20.29 9.86
CA ASN A 172 -26.67 18.91 9.80
C ASN A 172 -27.20 18.61 8.39
N TRP A 173 -26.72 17.57 7.70
CA TRP A 173 -27.50 16.92 6.65
C TRP A 173 -27.43 15.40 6.72
N CYS A 174 -28.63 14.85 6.82
CA CYS A 174 -28.99 13.47 7.05
C CYS A 174 -28.66 12.54 5.89
N THR A 175 -28.37 11.31 6.30
CA THR A 175 -28.70 10.02 5.68
C THR A 175 -29.94 10.04 4.78
N ASN A 176 -29.88 9.33 3.66
CA ASN A 176 -31.01 8.52 3.21
C ASN A 176 -30.51 7.21 2.58
N GLN A 177 -30.81 6.11 3.26
CA GLN A 177 -31.00 4.79 2.66
C GLN A 177 -32.27 4.84 1.83
N ILE A 178 -32.28 4.22 0.65
CA ILE A 178 -33.50 3.66 0.07
C ILE A 178 -33.17 2.24 -0.38
N VAL A 179 -33.80 1.29 0.30
CA VAL A 179 -34.11 -0.06 -0.18
C VAL A 179 -35.47 0.03 -0.84
N VAL A 180 -35.59 -0.50 -2.07
CA VAL A 180 -36.79 -1.20 -2.55
C VAL A 180 -36.29 -2.38 -3.36
#